data_AF-A0A9Q1GCN2-F1
#
_entry.id   AF-A0A9Q1GCN2-F1
#
_cell.length_a   1.000
_cell.length_b   1.000
_cell.length_c   1.000
_cell.angle_alpha   90.00
_cell.angle_beta   90.00
_cell.angle_gamma   90.00
#
_symmetry.space_group_name_H-M   'P 1'
#
loop_
_entity.id
_entity.type
_entity.pdbx_description
1 polymer ?
#
loop_
_entity_poly.entity_id
_entity_poly.type
_entity_poly.pdbx_seq_one_letter_code
_entity_poly.pdbx_strand_id
1 'polypeptide(L)'
;MNWLKGLKWRMVGRTLRWQQIGKRGAPAVLSFGVWNRDFRHFRLLPRACAERHAPVKGNTWLVELKDTEWDFPKEISKDATLEATAEDGPSAEVLRAIRSMQNDFSKKFEDVLAGICEIKGDLQSQANRITEAEERIGRAEDNLDSMHNAIKVLQEKCATLEMKTEDQENGASQQSTAHRPPRKAETHRQQRLFDPVKRQLQSMGLPYRMFYPAILVITRNGQRHSFKTVPEAERFVRTIQQDSGSAPVPNDE
;
A
#
# COMPACT_ATOMS: atom_id res chain seq x y z
N MET A 1 1.94 -36.91 0.32
CA MET A 1 2.04 -36.01 -0.84
C MET A 1 1.03 -36.45 -1.91
N ASN A 2 -0.18 -35.87 -1.97
CA ASN A 2 -1.11 -36.01 -3.10
C ASN A 2 -2.34 -35.08 -3.00
N TRP A 3 -2.16 -33.85 -2.51
CA TRP A 3 -3.25 -32.87 -2.34
C TRP A 3 -3.55 -32.00 -3.59
N LEU A 4 -2.85 -32.23 -4.71
CA LEU A 4 -2.92 -31.36 -5.89
C LEU A 4 -3.84 -31.85 -7.01
N LYS A 5 -4.61 -32.92 -6.81
CA LYS A 5 -5.57 -33.39 -7.83
C LYS A 5 -6.87 -32.59 -7.74
N GLY A 6 -6.98 -31.52 -8.55
CA GLY A 6 -8.22 -30.76 -8.72
C GLY A 6 -8.08 -29.23 -8.83
N LEU A 7 -6.85 -28.70 -8.84
CA LEU A 7 -6.60 -27.25 -8.96
C LEU A 7 -6.44 -26.87 -10.43
N LYS A 8 -7.33 -26.00 -10.93
CA LYS A 8 -7.19 -25.39 -12.25
C LYS A 8 -6.55 -24.02 -12.10
N TRP A 9 -5.40 -23.84 -12.74
CA TRP A 9 -4.62 -22.60 -12.70
C TRP A 9 -4.97 -21.74 -13.92
N ARG A 10 -5.15 -20.43 -13.70
CA ARG A 10 -5.37 -19.45 -14.76
C ARG A 10 -4.52 -18.21 -14.49
N MET A 11 -3.76 -17.80 -15.49
CA MET A 11 -3.04 -16.53 -15.51
C MET A 11 -4.02 -15.39 -15.81
N VAL A 12 -4.02 -14.36 -14.97
CA VAL A 12 -4.72 -13.09 -15.22
C VAL A 12 -3.71 -11.97 -14.99
N GLY A 13 -3.28 -11.31 -16.07
CA GLY A 13 -2.21 -10.32 -16.03
C GLY A 13 -0.87 -10.92 -15.57
N ARG A 14 -0.21 -10.27 -14.60
CA ARG A 14 1.06 -10.73 -13.98
C ARG A 14 0.85 -11.66 -12.77
N THR A 15 -0.39 -12.10 -12.51
CA THR A 15 -0.74 -12.89 -11.33
C THR A 15 -1.30 -14.27 -11.69
N LEU A 16 -0.77 -15.31 -11.04
CA LEU A 16 -1.35 -16.66 -11.10
C LEU A 16 -2.47 -16.78 -10.06
N ARG A 17 -3.66 -17.17 -10.53
CA ARG A 17 -4.80 -17.55 -9.68
C ARG A 17 -5.08 -19.04 -9.85
N TRP A 18 -5.45 -19.70 -8.76
CA TRP A 18 -6.03 -21.05 -8.81
C TRP A 18 -7.48 -21.03 -8.36
N GLN A 19 -8.24 -22.00 -8.86
CA GLN A 19 -9.62 -22.26 -8.43
C GLN A 19 -9.78 -23.76 -8.18
N GLN A 20 -10.26 -24.12 -6.98
CA GLN A 20 -10.60 -25.48 -6.61
C GLN A 20 -12.06 -25.76 -6.96
N ILE A 21 -12.30 -26.71 -7.87
CA ILE A 21 -13.64 -27.07 -8.30
C ILE A 21 -14.09 -28.27 -7.43
N GLY A 22 -15.02 -28.03 -6.50
CA GLY A 22 -15.63 -29.08 -5.70
C GLY A 22 -16.45 -30.04 -6.57
N LYS A 23 -16.36 -31.34 -6.31
CA LYS A 23 -17.26 -32.34 -6.92
C LYS A 23 -18.69 -32.10 -6.42
N ARG A 24 -19.68 -32.30 -7.31
CA ARG A 24 -21.11 -32.10 -7.03
C ARG A 24 -21.52 -32.90 -5.78
N GLY A 25 -22.06 -32.23 -4.77
CA GLY A 25 -22.66 -32.86 -3.59
C GLY A 25 -22.14 -32.39 -2.22
N ALA A 26 -21.14 -31.51 -2.12
CA ALA A 26 -20.67 -30.94 -0.86
C ALA A 26 -20.62 -29.40 -0.95
N PRO A 27 -20.80 -28.66 0.17
CA PRO A 27 -20.73 -27.20 0.15
C PRO A 27 -19.36 -26.75 -0.36
N ALA A 28 -19.36 -26.04 -1.49
CA ALA A 28 -18.14 -25.61 -2.16
C ALA A 28 -17.44 -24.50 -1.36
N VAL A 29 -16.42 -24.85 -0.60
CA VAL A 29 -15.48 -23.87 -0.02
C VAL A 29 -14.60 -23.34 -1.16
N LEU A 30 -14.88 -22.12 -1.63
CA LEU A 30 -14.08 -21.44 -2.65
C LEU A 30 -12.90 -20.74 -1.99
N SER A 31 -11.71 -21.33 -2.06
CA SER A 31 -10.46 -20.68 -1.65
C SER A 31 -9.72 -20.15 -2.87
N PHE A 32 -9.44 -18.85 -2.89
CA PHE A 32 -8.62 -18.19 -3.91
C PHE A 32 -7.27 -17.78 -3.33
N GLY A 33 -6.19 -18.07 -4.06
CA GLY A 33 -4.82 -17.60 -3.76
C GLY A 33 -4.24 -16.83 -4.93
N VAL A 34 -3.38 -15.84 -4.64
CA VAL A 34 -2.60 -15.09 -5.62
C VAL A 34 -1.13 -15.28 -5.30
N TRP A 35 -0.34 -15.74 -6.27
CA TRP A 35 1.12 -15.85 -6.14
C TRP A 35 1.79 -14.63 -6.79
N ASN A 36 2.56 -13.87 -6.01
CA ASN A 36 3.33 -12.73 -6.49
C ASN A 36 4.83 -13.07 -6.40
N ARG A 37 5.57 -12.93 -7.50
CA ARG A 37 6.90 -13.52 -7.69
C ARG A 37 8.02 -12.72 -7.00
N ASP A 38 7.76 -11.49 -6.58
CA ASP A 38 8.79 -10.57 -6.09
C ASP A 38 9.03 -10.63 -4.58
N PHE A 39 8.15 -11.28 -3.81
CA PHE A 39 8.32 -11.48 -2.38
C PHE A 39 8.19 -12.96 -2.06
N ARG A 40 9.24 -13.59 -1.52
CA ARG A 40 9.23 -14.98 -1.04
C ARG A 40 8.36 -15.15 0.23
N HIS A 41 7.10 -14.74 0.18
CA HIS A 41 6.13 -14.95 1.25
C HIS A 41 4.78 -15.39 0.70
N PHE A 42 4.28 -16.48 1.27
CA PHE A 42 2.94 -17.00 1.04
C PHE A 42 1.95 -16.12 1.81
N ARG A 43 1.23 -15.22 1.13
CA ARG A 43 0.10 -14.52 1.74
C ARG A 43 -1.19 -15.22 1.37
N LEU A 44 -1.85 -15.80 2.38
CA LEU A 44 -3.28 -16.01 2.33
C LEU A 44 -3.91 -14.63 2.14
N LEU A 45 -4.71 -14.46 1.09
CA LEU A 45 -5.51 -13.25 0.96
C LEU A 45 -6.41 -13.15 2.21
N PRO A 46 -6.54 -11.95 2.82
CA PRO A 46 -7.60 -11.70 3.78
C PRO A 46 -8.91 -12.15 3.14
N ARG A 47 -9.76 -12.85 3.91
CA ARG A 47 -11.10 -13.26 3.49
C ARG A 47 -11.70 -12.11 2.69
N ALA A 48 -11.89 -12.31 1.39
CA ALA A 48 -12.79 -11.47 0.64
C ALA A 48 -14.15 -11.64 1.33
N CYS A 49 -14.58 -10.61 2.04
CA CYS A 49 -15.91 -10.47 2.61
C CYS A 49 -16.90 -10.36 1.43
N ALA A 50 -17.10 -11.50 0.76
CA ALA A 50 -18.13 -11.75 -0.21
C ALA A 50 -19.04 -12.86 0.32
N GLU A 51 -19.26 -12.86 1.63
CA GLU A 51 -20.44 -13.44 2.23
C GLU A 51 -21.34 -12.27 2.60
N ARG A 52 -22.42 -12.17 1.85
CA ARG A 52 -23.65 -11.48 2.20
C ARG A 52 -23.82 -11.46 3.72
N HIS A 53 -23.53 -10.33 4.34
CA HIS A 53 -24.36 -9.91 5.46
C HIS A 53 -25.70 -9.54 4.83
N ALA A 54 -26.53 -10.57 4.61
CA ALA A 54 -27.95 -10.37 4.88
C ALA A 54 -28.00 -9.62 6.21
N PRO A 55 -28.84 -8.58 6.37
CA PRO A 55 -28.98 -7.93 7.66
C PRO A 55 -29.13 -9.07 8.65
N VAL A 56 -28.20 -9.18 9.61
CA VAL A 56 -28.39 -10.06 10.75
C VAL A 56 -29.71 -9.54 11.27
N LYS A 57 -30.78 -10.29 11.01
CA LYS A 57 -32.10 -10.00 11.53
C LYS A 57 -31.85 -10.07 13.01
N GLY A 58 -31.61 -8.90 13.60
CA GLY A 58 -31.38 -8.73 15.01
C GLY A 58 -32.53 -9.42 15.65
N ASN A 59 -32.22 -10.60 16.17
CA ASN A 59 -32.92 -11.39 17.15
C ASN A 59 -34.36 -10.91 17.32
N THR A 60 -35.21 -11.08 16.30
CA THR A 60 -36.62 -10.68 16.37
C THR A 60 -37.37 -11.50 17.41
N TRP A 61 -36.74 -12.57 17.91
CA TRP A 61 -37.21 -13.41 19.01
C TRP A 61 -36.80 -12.91 20.41
N LEU A 62 -35.91 -11.91 20.53
CA LEU A 62 -35.45 -11.41 21.83
C LEU A 62 -36.16 -10.13 22.29
N VAL A 63 -36.91 -9.48 21.39
CA VAL A 63 -37.70 -8.29 21.73
C VAL A 63 -39.05 -8.66 22.36
N GLU A 64 -39.55 -9.89 22.11
CA GLU A 64 -40.84 -10.37 22.64
C GLU A 64 -40.78 -10.98 24.06
N LEU A 65 -39.59 -11.07 24.66
CA LEU A 65 -39.40 -11.64 26.01
C LEU A 65 -39.21 -10.57 27.09
N LYS A 66 -39.53 -9.31 26.81
CA LYS A 66 -39.42 -8.22 27.79
C LYS A 66 -40.60 -8.15 28.77
N ASP A 67 -41.76 -8.70 28.42
CA ASP A 67 -43.00 -8.48 29.17
C ASP A 67 -43.67 -9.76 29.72
N THR A 68 -42.98 -10.91 29.72
CA THR A 68 -43.44 -12.03 30.54
C THR A 68 -42.95 -11.85 31.97
N GLU A 69 -43.59 -10.90 32.66
CA GLU A 69 -43.73 -10.92 34.09
C GLU A 69 -44.36 -12.26 34.46
N TRP A 70 -43.52 -13.25 34.72
CA TRP A 70 -43.93 -14.56 35.20
C TRP A 70 -44.28 -14.40 36.69
N ASP A 71 -45.47 -13.87 36.93
CA ASP A 71 -46.08 -13.81 38.25
C ASP A 71 -46.43 -15.23 38.68
N PHE A 72 -45.50 -15.89 39.35
CA PHE A 72 -45.78 -17.15 40.04
C PHE A 72 -46.85 -16.88 41.10
N PRO A 73 -47.97 -17.64 41.13
CA PRO A 73 -48.96 -17.50 42.19
C PRO A 73 -48.28 -17.68 43.55
N LYS A 74 -48.22 -16.61 44.34
CA LYS A 74 -47.50 -16.56 45.62
C LYS A 74 -48.18 -17.32 46.76
N GLU A 75 -49.27 -18.05 46.50
CA GLU A 75 -50.00 -18.76 47.54
C GLU A 75 -50.41 -20.15 47.08
N ILE A 76 -49.60 -21.14 47.44
CA ILE A 76 -50.17 -22.45 47.79
C ILE A 76 -50.63 -22.29 49.24
N SER A 77 -51.94 -22.11 49.39
CA SER A 77 -52.66 -22.06 50.67
C SER A 77 -52.06 -23.02 51.69
N LYS A 78 -51.54 -22.46 52.80
CA LYS A 78 -50.98 -23.19 53.94
C LYS A 78 -52.05 -23.73 54.90
N ASP A 79 -53.34 -23.60 54.59
CA ASP A 79 -54.39 -24.07 55.47
C ASP A 79 -54.96 -25.42 55.03
N ALA A 80 -54.29 -26.46 55.51
CA ALA A 80 -54.96 -27.68 55.94
C ALA A 80 -54.27 -28.20 57.21
N THR A 81 -54.36 -27.42 58.28
CA THR A 81 -54.20 -27.95 59.65
C THR A 81 -55.41 -28.85 59.92
N LEU A 82 -55.34 -30.10 59.41
CA LEU A 82 -56.22 -31.17 59.85
C LEU A 82 -55.72 -31.60 61.23
N GLU A 83 -56.50 -31.26 62.26
CA GLU A 83 -56.34 -31.82 63.60
C GLU A 83 -56.34 -33.35 63.51
N ALA A 84 -55.18 -33.95 63.79
CA ALA A 84 -55.05 -35.38 64.01
C ALA A 84 -54.98 -35.59 65.52
N THR A 85 -56.04 -36.17 66.08
CA THR A 85 -56.07 -36.73 67.44
C THR A 85 -54.87 -37.66 67.62
N ALA A 86 -54.06 -37.36 68.62
CA ALA A 86 -52.82 -38.07 68.93
C ALA A 86 -53.11 -39.51 69.38
N GLU A 87 -52.84 -40.48 68.50
CA GLU A 87 -52.66 -41.88 68.84
C GLU A 87 -51.19 -42.23 68.53
N ASP A 88 -50.40 -42.48 69.57
CA ASP A 88 -48.96 -42.82 69.52
C ASP A 88 -48.74 -44.23 68.90
N GLY A 89 -49.02 -44.35 67.61
CA GLY A 89 -48.87 -45.58 66.84
C GLY A 89 -47.84 -45.47 65.70
N PRO A 90 -47.32 -46.61 65.18
CA PRO A 90 -46.35 -46.64 64.06
C PRO A 90 -46.80 -45.85 62.81
N SER A 91 -48.11 -45.73 62.59
CA SER A 91 -48.69 -44.96 61.48
C SER A 91 -48.47 -43.45 61.61
N ALA A 92 -48.44 -42.91 62.85
CA ALA A 92 -48.16 -41.50 63.10
C ALA A 92 -46.70 -41.14 62.76
N GLU A 93 -45.77 -42.06 63.00
CA GLU A 93 -44.36 -41.91 62.64
C GLU A 93 -44.14 -41.90 61.12
N VAL A 94 -44.81 -42.79 60.37
CA VAL A 94 -44.77 -42.79 58.90
C VAL A 94 -45.31 -41.47 58.34
N LEU A 95 -46.45 -40.98 58.85
CA LEU A 95 -47.01 -39.70 58.41
C LEU A 95 -46.09 -38.51 58.75
N ARG A 96 -45.42 -38.54 59.90
CA ARG A 96 -44.41 -37.54 60.27
C ARG A 96 -43.22 -37.55 59.32
N ALA A 97 -42.72 -38.72 58.94
CA ALA A 97 -41.63 -38.85 57.97
C ALA A 97 -42.02 -38.34 56.58
N ILE A 98 -43.24 -38.65 56.10
CA ILE A 98 -43.76 -38.13 54.82
C ILE A 98 -43.83 -36.61 54.84
N ARG A 99 -44.39 -36.01 55.90
CA ARG A 99 -44.43 -34.54 56.05
C ARG A 99 -43.03 -33.94 56.12
N SER A 100 -42.08 -34.59 56.78
CA SER A 100 -40.67 -34.16 56.80
C SER A 100 -40.07 -34.14 55.40
N MET A 101 -40.22 -35.23 54.62
CA MET A 101 -39.72 -35.28 53.25
C MET A 101 -40.40 -34.23 52.37
N GLN A 102 -41.71 -34.03 52.49
CA GLN A 102 -42.42 -32.98 51.77
C GLN A 102 -41.82 -31.60 52.04
N ASN A 103 -41.56 -31.29 53.32
CA ASN A 103 -40.91 -30.03 53.70
C ASN A 103 -39.49 -29.91 53.14
N ASP A 104 -38.69 -30.98 53.19
CA ASP A 104 -37.33 -31.01 52.65
C ASP A 104 -37.31 -30.80 51.14
N PHE A 105 -38.26 -31.41 50.40
CA PHE A 105 -38.41 -31.21 48.97
C PHE A 105 -38.87 -29.78 48.66
N SER A 106 -39.85 -29.25 49.39
CA SER A 106 -40.30 -27.86 49.23
C SER A 106 -39.14 -26.88 49.43
N LYS A 107 -38.32 -27.06 50.47
CA LYS A 107 -37.14 -26.23 50.70
C LYS A 107 -36.12 -26.33 49.56
N LYS A 108 -35.85 -27.52 49.05
CA LYS A 108 -34.95 -27.69 47.89
C LYS A 108 -35.49 -27.01 46.63
N PHE A 109 -36.81 -26.99 46.43
CA PHE A 109 -37.41 -26.24 45.32
C PHE A 109 -37.25 -24.74 45.50
N GLU A 110 -37.42 -24.22 46.72
CA GLU A 110 -37.15 -22.81 47.04
C GLU A 110 -35.68 -22.44 46.77
N ASP A 111 -34.72 -23.28 47.19
CA ASP A 111 -33.29 -23.07 46.94
C ASP A 111 -32.96 -23.08 45.44
N VAL A 112 -33.56 -23.99 44.65
CA VAL A 112 -33.38 -24.04 43.19
C VAL A 112 -33.97 -22.80 42.51
N LEU A 113 -35.15 -22.36 42.93
CA LEU A 113 -35.79 -21.15 42.40
C LEU A 113 -34.95 -19.90 42.72
N ALA A 114 -34.39 -19.81 43.93
CA ALA A 114 -33.47 -18.74 44.30
C ALA A 114 -32.23 -18.73 43.38
N GLY A 115 -31.60 -19.88 43.17
CA GLY A 115 -30.46 -19.99 42.25
C GLY A 115 -30.80 -19.61 40.80
N ILE A 116 -31.99 -19.96 40.31
CA ILE A 116 -32.46 -19.55 38.98
C ILE A 116 -32.65 -18.02 38.91
N CYS A 117 -33.18 -17.40 39.97
CA CYS A 117 -33.32 -15.95 40.05
C CYS A 117 -31.96 -15.23 40.02
N GLU A 118 -30.95 -15.75 40.73
CA GLU A 118 -29.59 -15.22 40.69
C GLU A 118 -28.98 -15.30 39.28
N ILE A 119 -29.07 -16.47 38.64
CA ILE A 119 -28.59 -16.67 37.27
C ILE A 119 -29.31 -15.73 36.29
N LYS A 120 -30.62 -15.54 36.44
CA LYS A 120 -31.38 -14.59 35.62
C LYS A 120 -30.83 -13.17 35.78
N GLY A 121 -30.51 -12.75 37.01
CA GLY A 121 -29.89 -11.45 37.28
C GLY A 121 -28.52 -11.30 36.62
N ASP A 122 -27.67 -12.33 36.73
CA ASP A 122 -26.36 -12.33 36.08
C ASP A 122 -26.45 -12.28 34.56
N LEU A 123 -27.38 -13.03 33.95
CA LEU A 123 -27.63 -12.99 32.51
C LEU A 123 -28.13 -11.62 32.05
N GLN A 124 -28.99 -10.95 32.82
CA GLN A 124 -29.42 -9.57 32.54
C GLN A 124 -28.25 -8.58 32.62
N SER A 125 -27.39 -8.72 33.63
CA SER A 125 -26.18 -7.90 33.77
C SER A 125 -25.21 -8.11 32.60
N GLN A 126 -24.99 -9.36 32.19
CA GLN A 126 -24.17 -9.69 31.03
C GLN A 126 -24.76 -9.15 29.74
N ALA A 127 -26.08 -9.27 29.52
CA ALA A 127 -26.74 -8.71 28.35
C ALA A 127 -26.51 -7.19 28.24
N ASN A 128 -26.63 -6.46 29.34
CA ASN A 128 -26.37 -5.00 29.36
C ASN A 128 -24.91 -4.67 29.01
N ARG A 129 -23.96 -5.41 29.59
CA ARG A 129 -22.52 -5.22 29.30
C ARG A 129 -22.17 -5.56 27.85
N ILE A 130 -22.83 -6.58 27.28
CA ILE A 130 -22.66 -6.95 25.86
C ILE A 130 -23.18 -5.82 24.97
N THR A 131 -24.38 -5.30 25.22
CA THR A 131 -24.93 -4.16 24.47
C THR A 131 -23.99 -2.95 24.51
N GLU A 132 -23.45 -2.60 25.68
CA GLU A 132 -22.50 -1.49 25.79
C GLU A 132 -21.21 -1.76 25.00
N ALA A 133 -20.68 -2.99 25.05
CA ALA A 133 -19.51 -3.38 24.29
C ALA A 133 -19.76 -3.29 22.78
N GLU A 134 -20.93 -3.74 22.32
CA GLU A 134 -21.35 -3.64 20.92
C GLU A 134 -21.46 -2.18 20.45
N GLU A 135 -22.05 -1.30 21.25
CA GLU A 135 -22.10 0.13 20.94
C GLU A 135 -20.70 0.76 20.87
N ARG A 136 -19.80 0.39 21.78
CA ARG A 136 -18.41 0.87 21.79
C ARG A 136 -17.65 0.38 20.57
N ILE A 137 -17.84 -0.88 20.17
CA ILE A 137 -17.25 -1.46 18.96
C ILE A 137 -17.79 -0.74 17.73
N GLY A 138 -19.10 -0.53 17.62
CA GLY A 138 -19.70 0.18 16.48
C GLY A 138 -19.14 1.59 16.29
N ARG A 139 -19.01 2.36 17.38
CA ARG A 139 -18.37 3.69 17.32
C ARG A 139 -16.91 3.63 16.88
N ALA A 140 -16.16 2.60 17.30
CA ALA A 140 -14.78 2.43 16.90
C ALA A 140 -14.66 2.04 15.41
N GLU A 141 -15.56 1.20 14.91
CA GLU A 141 -15.66 0.81 13.51
C GLU A 141 -15.98 2.01 12.62
N ASP A 142 -16.97 2.84 12.99
CA ASP A 142 -17.30 4.08 12.27
C ASP A 142 -16.10 5.03 12.16
N ASN A 143 -15.32 5.16 13.24
CA ASN A 143 -14.11 5.97 13.25
C ASN A 143 -13.02 5.39 12.34
N LEU A 144 -12.82 4.06 12.36
CA LEU A 144 -11.87 3.39 11.49
C LEU A 144 -12.24 3.55 10.00
N ASP A 145 -13.52 3.44 9.66
CA ASP A 145 -14.00 3.64 8.30
C ASP A 145 -13.81 5.08 7.83
N SER A 146 -14.09 6.07 8.69
CA SER A 146 -13.81 7.48 8.43
C SER A 146 -12.32 7.73 8.18
N MET A 147 -11.45 7.19 9.04
CA MET A 147 -10.00 7.29 8.90
C MET A 147 -9.50 6.61 7.61
N HIS A 148 -10.00 5.42 7.29
CA HIS A 148 -9.66 4.72 6.05
C HIS A 148 -10.07 5.52 4.81
N ASN A 149 -11.24 6.13 4.81
CA ASN A 149 -11.68 7.01 3.73
C ASN A 149 -10.77 8.24 3.58
N ALA A 150 -10.36 8.86 4.70
CA ALA A 150 -9.42 9.98 4.68
C ALA A 150 -8.04 9.58 4.13
N ILE A 151 -7.53 8.41 4.55
CA ILE A 151 -6.27 7.85 4.03
C ILE A 151 -6.37 7.63 2.52
N LYS A 152 -7.47 7.05 2.04
CA LYS A 152 -7.70 6.84 0.60
C LYS A 152 -7.67 8.15 -0.18
N VAL A 153 -8.38 9.18 0.29
CA VAL A 153 -8.38 10.51 -0.34
C VAL A 153 -6.97 11.12 -0.35
N LEU A 154 -6.21 10.97 0.73
CA LEU A 154 -4.82 11.45 0.78
C LEU A 154 -3.92 10.68 -0.19
N GLN A 155 -4.08 9.36 -0.31
CA GLN A 155 -3.35 8.55 -1.28
C GLN A 155 -3.64 8.99 -2.72
N GLU A 156 -4.91 9.24 -3.06
CA GLU A 156 -5.30 9.76 -4.38
C GLU A 156 -4.69 11.15 -4.65
N LYS A 157 -4.63 12.01 -3.63
CA LYS A 157 -3.97 13.33 -3.72
C LYS A 157 -2.46 13.22 -3.90
N CYS A 158 -1.78 12.34 -3.16
CA CYS A 158 -0.36 12.08 -3.32
C CYS A 158 -0.06 11.58 -4.74
N ALA A 159 -0.80 10.60 -5.26
CA ALA A 159 -0.63 10.11 -6.63
C ALA A 159 -0.85 11.22 -7.68
N THR A 160 -1.86 12.08 -7.47
CA THR A 160 -2.11 13.23 -8.36
C THR A 160 -0.97 14.25 -8.32
N LEU A 161 -0.42 14.53 -7.14
CA LEU A 161 0.70 15.45 -6.97
C LEU A 161 1.99 14.88 -7.57
N GLU A 162 2.25 13.58 -7.39
CA GLU A 162 3.38 12.86 -7.98
C GLU A 162 3.37 12.99 -9.51
N MET A 163 2.23 12.71 -10.15
CA MET A 163 2.06 12.88 -11.60
C MET A 163 2.32 14.33 -12.04
N LYS A 164 1.80 15.32 -11.29
CA LYS A 164 2.04 16.74 -11.59
C LYS A 164 3.50 17.13 -11.45
N THR A 165 4.21 16.61 -10.46
CA THR A 165 5.65 16.88 -10.29
C THR A 165 6.48 16.24 -11.38
N GLU A 166 6.13 15.02 -11.82
CA GLU A 166 6.78 14.33 -12.92
C GLU A 166 6.58 15.08 -14.25
N ASP A 167 5.37 15.56 -14.52
CA ASP A 167 5.08 16.41 -15.69
C ASP A 167 5.90 17.70 -15.68
N GLN A 168 6.06 18.34 -14.52
CA GLN A 168 6.87 19.55 -14.36
C GLN A 168 8.36 19.31 -14.58
N GLU A 169 8.91 18.21 -14.04
CA GLU A 169 10.31 17.83 -14.23
C GLU A 169 10.63 17.49 -15.70
N ASN A 170 9.72 16.77 -16.35
CA ASN A 170 9.82 16.44 -17.77
C ASN A 170 9.76 17.70 -18.65
N GLY A 171 8.87 18.64 -18.34
CA GLY A 171 8.76 19.92 -19.03
C GLY A 171 10.03 20.78 -18.91
N ALA A 172 10.57 20.90 -17.69
CA ALA A 172 11.80 21.67 -17.43
C ALA A 172 13.02 21.07 -18.14
N SER A 173 13.15 19.74 -18.14
CA SER A 173 14.24 19.02 -18.82
C SER A 173 14.19 19.23 -20.33
N GLN A 174 13.02 19.12 -20.96
CA GLN A 174 12.86 19.38 -22.39
C GLN A 174 13.21 20.83 -22.74
N GLN A 175 12.74 21.79 -21.96
CA GLN A 175 12.99 23.22 -22.19
C GLN A 175 14.48 23.56 -22.11
N SER A 176 15.23 22.94 -21.18
CA SER A 176 16.68 23.13 -21.08
C SER A 176 17.46 22.51 -22.23
N THR A 177 17.01 21.38 -22.79
CA THR A 177 17.69 20.75 -23.93
C THR A 177 17.48 21.50 -25.25
N ALA A 178 16.31 22.12 -25.42
CA ALA A 178 15.95 22.86 -26.64
C ALA A 178 16.77 24.16 -26.84
N HIS A 179 17.20 24.82 -25.77
CA HIS A 179 17.92 26.11 -25.85
C HIS A 179 19.42 25.98 -26.13
N ARG A 180 20.01 24.78 -26.12
CA ARG A 180 21.46 24.61 -26.31
C ARG A 180 21.80 24.43 -27.80
N PRO A 181 22.38 25.45 -28.49
CA PRO A 181 22.81 25.25 -29.86
C PRO A 181 23.89 24.16 -29.94
N PRO A 182 23.96 23.39 -31.04
CA PRO A 182 24.97 22.34 -31.20
C PRO A 182 26.36 22.98 -31.24
N ARG A 183 27.13 22.85 -30.15
CA ARG A 183 28.49 23.42 -29.98
C ARG A 183 29.45 23.09 -31.13
N LYS A 184 29.22 21.99 -31.86
CA LYS A 184 30.04 21.56 -33.01
C LYS A 184 29.87 22.48 -34.23
N ALA A 185 28.68 23.03 -34.48
CA ALA A 185 28.42 23.86 -35.65
C ALA A 185 29.20 25.17 -35.59
N GLU A 186 29.29 25.78 -34.41
CA GLU A 186 30.01 27.03 -34.20
C GLU A 186 31.52 26.85 -34.33
N THR A 187 32.08 25.77 -33.78
CA THR A 187 33.52 25.48 -33.92
C THR A 187 33.94 25.26 -35.37
N HIS A 188 33.11 24.60 -36.18
CA HIS A 188 33.39 24.43 -37.60
C HIS A 188 33.30 25.76 -38.37
N ARG A 189 32.35 26.63 -38.05
CA ARG A 189 32.26 27.98 -38.63
C ARG A 189 33.54 28.77 -38.35
N GLN A 190 34.02 28.77 -37.11
CA GLN A 190 35.24 29.47 -36.71
C GLN A 190 36.50 28.88 -37.37
N GLN A 191 36.59 27.56 -37.51
CA GLN A 191 37.72 26.92 -38.19
C GLN A 191 37.80 27.23 -39.68
N ARG A 192 36.64 27.38 -40.36
CA ARG A 192 36.57 27.76 -41.78
C ARG A 192 37.04 29.19 -42.05
N LEU A 193 36.93 30.08 -41.07
CA LEU A 193 37.45 31.44 -41.20
C LEU A 193 38.99 31.46 -41.42
N PHE A 194 39.71 30.42 -40.99
CA PHE A 194 41.16 30.29 -41.19
C PHE A 194 41.56 29.62 -42.52
N ASP A 195 40.60 29.18 -43.35
CA ASP A 195 40.88 28.55 -44.65
C ASP A 195 41.68 29.42 -45.64
N PRO A 196 41.50 30.76 -45.76
CA PRO A 196 42.36 31.57 -46.62
C PRO A 196 43.81 31.58 -46.15
N VAL A 197 44.04 31.69 -44.84
CA VAL A 197 45.38 31.70 -44.24
C VAL A 197 46.07 30.35 -44.40
N LYS A 198 45.34 29.24 -44.20
CA LYS A 198 45.89 27.89 -44.43
C LYS A 198 46.35 27.69 -45.86
N ARG A 199 45.58 28.16 -46.85
CA ARG A 199 45.98 28.09 -48.27
C ARG A 199 47.28 28.84 -48.54
N GLN A 200 47.44 30.02 -47.96
CA GLN A 200 48.69 30.80 -48.08
C GLN A 200 49.87 30.09 -47.41
N LEU A 201 49.67 29.48 -46.24
CA LEU A 201 50.73 28.72 -45.55
C LEU A 201 51.13 27.46 -46.32
N GLN A 202 50.18 26.78 -46.95
CA GLN A 202 50.45 25.64 -47.84
C GLN A 202 51.28 26.06 -49.04
N SER A 203 50.95 27.17 -49.71
CA SER A 203 51.73 27.66 -50.86
C SER A 203 53.15 28.08 -50.50
N MET A 204 53.38 28.52 -49.25
CA MET A 204 54.71 28.89 -48.74
C MET A 204 55.47 27.70 -48.13
N GLY A 205 54.90 26.49 -48.14
CA GLY A 205 55.54 25.29 -47.57
C GLY A 205 55.71 25.32 -46.04
N LEU A 206 54.94 26.14 -45.32
CA LEU A 206 55.08 26.28 -43.87
C LEU A 206 54.23 25.24 -43.11
N PRO A 207 54.80 24.54 -42.13
CA PRO A 207 54.04 23.59 -41.30
C PRO A 207 53.11 24.34 -40.35
N TYR A 208 51.83 23.97 -40.40
CA TYR A 208 50.79 24.52 -39.53
C TYR A 208 49.95 23.41 -38.89
N ARG A 209 49.35 23.70 -37.74
CA ARG A 209 48.39 22.83 -37.03
C ARG A 209 47.22 23.63 -36.52
N MET A 210 46.03 23.06 -36.60
CA MET A 210 44.80 23.66 -36.04
C MET A 210 44.48 22.97 -34.71
N PHE A 211 44.39 23.73 -33.63
CA PHE A 211 43.96 23.26 -32.32
C PHE A 211 42.50 23.62 -32.04
N TYR A 212 41.79 22.73 -31.36
CA TYR A 212 40.41 22.97 -30.92
C TYR A 212 40.34 24.10 -29.88
N PRO A 213 39.33 24.99 -29.90
CA PRO A 213 38.23 25.04 -30.88
C PRO A 213 38.61 25.68 -32.23
N ALA A 214 39.43 26.73 -32.26
CA ALA A 214 39.88 27.38 -33.49
C ALA A 214 41.17 28.20 -33.28
N ILE A 215 42.28 27.53 -32.94
CA ILE A 215 43.59 28.17 -32.75
C ILE A 215 44.54 27.69 -33.85
N LEU A 216 44.99 28.59 -34.71
CA LEU A 216 45.96 28.28 -35.75
C LEU A 216 47.38 28.42 -35.19
N VAL A 217 48.16 27.35 -35.26
CA VAL A 217 49.56 27.35 -34.83
C VAL A 217 50.47 27.16 -36.03
N ILE A 218 51.41 28.09 -36.21
CA ILE A 218 52.37 28.11 -37.32
C ILE A 218 53.77 27.94 -36.74
N THR A 219 54.63 27.14 -37.38
CA THR A 219 56.02 26.96 -36.95
C THR A 219 56.97 27.61 -37.94
N ARG A 220 57.81 28.55 -37.48
CA ARG A 220 58.84 29.24 -38.28
C ARG A 220 60.14 29.32 -37.47
N ASN A 221 61.26 28.90 -38.05
CA ASN A 221 62.59 28.95 -37.41
C ASN A 221 62.64 28.31 -36.00
N GLY A 222 61.89 27.22 -35.79
CA GLY A 222 61.78 26.57 -34.47
C GLY A 222 60.84 27.26 -33.46
N GLN A 223 60.33 28.45 -33.75
CA GLN A 223 59.35 29.15 -32.93
C GLN A 223 57.91 28.86 -33.39
N ARG A 224 57.01 28.72 -32.41
CA ARG A 224 55.58 28.43 -32.64
C ARG A 224 54.76 29.67 -32.34
N HIS A 225 54.03 30.17 -33.33
CA HIS A 225 53.11 31.28 -33.18
C HIS A 225 51.67 30.78 -33.18
N SER A 226 50.89 31.16 -32.16
CA SER A 226 49.49 30.75 -32.00
C SER A 226 48.55 31.93 -32.19
N PHE A 227 47.56 31.75 -33.06
CA PHE A 227 46.61 32.80 -33.44
C PHE A 227 45.19 32.37 -33.11
N LYS A 228 44.46 33.21 -32.38
CA LYS A 228 43.04 33.01 -32.06
C LYS A 228 42.12 33.71 -33.06
N THR A 229 42.65 34.65 -33.84
CA THR A 229 41.89 35.43 -34.81
C THR A 229 42.54 35.38 -36.19
N VAL A 230 41.72 35.41 -37.24
CA VAL A 230 42.16 35.46 -38.65
C VAL A 230 43.04 36.68 -38.96
N PRO A 231 42.65 37.93 -38.61
CA PRO A 231 43.43 39.11 -39.00
C PRO A 231 44.85 39.14 -38.40
N GLU A 232 45.04 38.57 -37.21
CA GLU A 232 46.36 38.45 -36.60
C GLU A 232 47.26 37.50 -37.39
N ALA A 233 46.70 36.37 -37.84
CA ALA A 233 47.42 35.39 -38.64
C ALA A 233 47.75 35.92 -40.06
N GLU A 234 46.85 36.67 -40.68
CA GLU A 234 47.11 37.31 -41.98
C GLU A 234 48.23 38.33 -41.93
N ARG A 235 48.29 39.16 -40.88
CA ARG A 235 49.39 40.10 -40.66
C ARG A 235 50.72 39.36 -40.58
N PHE A 236 50.75 38.25 -39.85
CA PHE A 236 51.94 37.42 -39.73
C PHE A 236 52.38 36.82 -41.07
N VAL A 237 51.45 36.37 -41.91
CA VAL A 237 51.75 35.88 -43.26
C VAL A 237 52.35 36.98 -44.15
N ARG A 238 51.86 38.22 -44.07
CA ARG A 238 52.43 39.35 -44.83
C ARG A 238 53.87 39.65 -44.41
N THR A 239 54.18 39.57 -43.12
CA THR A 239 55.56 39.71 -42.63
C THR A 239 56.47 38.62 -43.19
N ILE A 240 56.00 37.37 -43.23
CA ILE A 240 56.77 36.27 -43.84
C ILE A 240 57.05 36.53 -45.33
N GLN A 241 56.06 37.01 -46.08
CA GLN A 241 56.22 37.31 -47.50
C GLN A 241 57.27 38.39 -47.76
N GLN A 242 57.34 39.40 -46.87
CA GLN A 242 58.36 40.45 -46.93
C GLN A 242 59.76 39.91 -46.67
N ASP A 243 59.90 39.01 -45.69
CA ASP A 243 61.19 38.37 -45.35
C ASP A 243 61.69 37.40 -46.44
N SER A 244 60.79 36.78 -47.22
CA SER A 244 61.16 35.93 -48.36
C SER A 244 61.53 36.72 -49.62
N GLY A 245 61.35 38.04 -49.62
CA GLY A 245 61.61 38.92 -50.77
C GLY A 245 62.99 39.57 -50.81
N SER A 246 63.82 39.45 -49.76
CA SER A 246 65.22 39.92 -49.79
C SER A 246 66.16 38.78 -50.19
N ALA A 247 66.38 38.62 -51.50
CA ALA A 247 67.44 37.76 -52.00
C ALA A 247 68.82 38.29 -51.53
N PRO A 248 69.75 37.42 -51.08
CA PRO A 248 71.14 37.80 -50.90
C PRO A 248 71.75 38.08 -52.29
N VAL A 249 72.31 39.27 -52.47
CA VAL A 249 73.14 39.59 -53.64
C VAL A 249 74.36 38.65 -53.63
N PRO A 250 74.70 37.98 -54.74
CA PRO A 250 75.94 37.20 -54.83
C PRO A 250 77.14 38.16 -54.77
N ASN A 251 78.05 37.93 -53.82
CA ASN A 251 79.40 38.49 -53.90
C ASN A 251 80.20 37.60 -54.84
N ASP A 252 80.55 38.11 -56.01
CA ASP A 252 81.58 37.56 -56.87
C ASP A 252 82.96 37.93 -56.29
N GLU A 253 83.73 36.91 -55.87
CA GLU A 253 85.21 36.90 -55.83
C GLU A 253 85.72 35.49 -56.18
#